data_AF-A0A9E3LSQ0-F1
#
_entry.id   AF-A0A9E3LSQ0-F1
#
_cell.length_a   1.000
_cell.length_b   1.000
_cell.length_c   1.000
_cell.angle_alpha   90.00
_cell.angle_beta   90.00
_cell.angle_gamma   90.00
#
_symmetry.space_group_name_H-M   'P 1'
#
loop_
_entity.id
_entity.type
_entity.pdbx_description
1 polymer ?
#
loop_
_entity_poly.entity_id
_entity_poly.type
_entity_poly.pdbx_seq_one_letter_code
_entity_poly.pdbx_strand_id
1 'polypeptide(L)' 'MTDYLNLSEKELREYVKANPQDEEAFQHFLSIIRAKPGRVVVSTDEQLEVELRKRLAI' A
#
# COMPACT_ATOMS: atom_id res chain seq x y z
N MET A 1 21.92 5.82 -6.91
CA MET A 1 20.94 5.08 -6.10
C MET A 1 20.23 6.11 -5.24
N THR A 2 18.92 6.28 -5.44
CA THR A 2 18.11 7.14 -4.58
C THR A 2 17.91 6.43 -3.25
N ASP A 3 18.09 7.13 -2.15
CA ASP A 3 17.92 6.55 -0.82
C ASP A 3 16.42 6.48 -0.45
N TYR A 4 15.75 5.45 -0.97
CA TYR A 4 14.31 5.27 -0.82
C TYR A 4 13.86 5.08 0.64
N LEU A 5 14.78 4.71 1.55
CA LEU A 5 14.50 4.49 2.97
C LEU A 5 14.20 5.80 3.72
N ASN A 6 14.67 6.93 3.19
CA ASN A 6 14.49 8.25 3.80
C ASN A 6 13.38 9.08 3.14
N LEU A 7 12.66 8.51 2.17
CA LEU A 7 11.54 9.17 1.51
C LEU A 7 10.29 9.15 2.41
N SER A 8 9.49 10.22 2.34
CA SER A 8 8.13 10.15 2.90
C SER A 8 7.30 9.12 2.14
N GLU A 9 6.21 8.61 2.73
CA GLU A 9 5.36 7.61 2.07
C GLU A 9 4.85 8.08 0.69
N LYS A 10 4.54 9.37 0.56
CA LYS A 10 4.08 9.96 -0.69
C LYS A 10 5.18 9.93 -1.76
N GLU A 11 6.39 10.32 -1.38
CA GLU A 11 7.55 10.33 -2.28
C GLU A 11 7.97 8.90 -2.63
N LEU A 12 7.96 7.98 -1.66
CA LEU A 12 8.24 6.57 -1.86
C LEU A 12 7.23 5.94 -2.84
N ARG A 13 5.95 6.29 -2.75
CA ARG A 13 4.92 5.83 -3.69
C ARG A 13 5.24 6.27 -5.12
N GLU A 14 5.58 7.54 -5.32
CA GLU A 14 5.91 8.05 -6.66
C GLU A 14 7.24 7.47 -7.17
N TYR A 15 8.22 7.28 -6.29
CA TYR A 15 9.48 6.60 -6.61
C TYR A 15 9.25 5.18 -7.12
N VAL A 16 8.47 4.38 -6.39
CA VAL A 16 8.13 2.99 -6.75
C VAL A 16 7.39 2.92 -8.08
N LYS A 17 6.48 3.86 -8.38
CA LYS A 17 5.81 3.94 -9.68
C LYS A 17 6.78 4.24 -10.83
N ALA A 18 7.75 5.11 -10.59
CA ALA A 18 8.76 5.50 -11.58
C ALA A 18 9.86 4.44 -11.77
N ASN A 19 10.04 3.55 -10.80
CA ASN A 19 11.08 2.52 -10.78
C ASN A 19 10.49 1.13 -10.48
N PRO A 20 9.62 0.59 -11.36
CA PRO A 20 8.97 -0.71 -11.13
C PRO A 20 9.94 -1.90 -11.06
N GLN A 21 11.18 -1.73 -11.54
CA GLN A 21 12.26 -2.72 -11.46
C GLN A 21 12.96 -2.77 -10.10
N ASP A 22 12.76 -1.76 -9.25
CA ASP A 22 13.37 -1.68 -7.92
C ASP A 22 12.52 -2.47 -6.90
N GLU A 23 12.76 -3.78 -6.86
CA GLU A 23 12.00 -4.71 -6.02
C GLU A 23 12.15 -4.41 -4.53
N GLU A 24 13.34 -3.99 -4.08
CA GLU A 24 13.56 -3.67 -2.67
C GLU A 24 12.74 -2.46 -2.22
N ALA A 25 12.75 -1.38 -3.01
CA ALA A 25 11.93 -0.21 -2.73
C ALA A 25 10.42 -0.56 -2.74
N PHE A 26 10.00 -1.44 -3.64
CA PHE A 26 8.63 -1.94 -3.67
C PHE A 26 8.27 -2.74 -2.41
N GLN A 27 9.12 -3.68 -1.98
CA GLN A 27 8.90 -4.44 -0.76
C GLN A 27 8.90 -3.54 0.48
N HIS A 28 9.77 -2.54 0.53
CA HIS A 28 9.78 -1.54 1.60
C HIS A 28 8.45 -0.77 1.66
N PHE A 29 7.98 -0.25 0.52
CA PHE A 29 6.69 0.42 0.43
C PHE A 29 5.54 -0.49 0.89
N LEU A 30 5.52 -1.75 0.45
CA LEU A 30 4.51 -2.72 0.90
C LEU A 30 4.58 -2.94 2.42
N SER A 31 5.76 -3.02 3.02
CA SER A 31 5.90 -3.19 4.47
C SER A 31 5.21 -2.05 5.26
N ILE A 32 5.37 -0.81 4.80
CA ILE A 32 4.73 0.38 5.38
C ILE A 32 3.21 0.30 5.23
N ILE A 33 2.72 0.02 4.02
CA ILE A 33 1.27 -0.10 3.76
C ILE A 33 0.65 -1.23 4.59
N ARG A 34 1.37 -2.34 4.77
CA ARG A 34 0.91 -3.49 5.56
C ARG A 34 0.83 -3.20 7.06
N ALA A 35 1.68 -2.32 7.58
CA ALA A 35 1.71 -1.92 8.98
C ALA A 35 0.64 -0.88 9.35
N LYS A 36 -0.06 -0.26 8.38
CA LYS A 36 -1.04 0.78 8.66
C LYS A 36 -2.24 0.27 9.48
N PRO A 37 -2.62 0.97 10.57
CA PRO A 37 -3.81 0.63 11.33
C PRO A 37 -5.08 0.82 10.48
N GLY A 38 -6.12 0.04 10.75
CA GLY A 38 -7.39 0.12 10.03
C GLY A 38 -7.36 -0.45 8.59
N ARG A 39 -6.25 -1.06 8.17
CA ARG A 39 -6.17 -1.80 6.92
C ARG A 39 -7.07 -3.04 6.99
N VAL A 40 -7.93 -3.17 5.99
CA VAL A 40 -8.76 -4.37 5.78
C VAL A 40 -8.13 -5.18 4.66
N VAL A 41 -7.85 -6.46 4.93
CA VAL A 41 -7.33 -7.41 3.96
C VAL A 41 -8.48 -8.32 3.54
N VAL A 42 -8.68 -8.46 2.24
CA VAL A 42 -9.68 -9.33 1.63
C VAL A 42 -8.99 -10.24 0.62
N SER A 43 -9.48 -11.46 0.49
CA SER A 43 -8.96 -12.49 -0.40
C SER A 43 -9.97 -12.92 -1.47
N THR A 44 -11.22 -12.47 -1.38
CA THR A 44 -12.28 -12.72 -2.38
C THR A 44 -13.09 -11.46 -2.66
N ASP A 45 -13.79 -11.45 -3.80
CA ASP A 45 -14.63 -10.33 -4.21
C ASP A 45 -15.82 -10.13 -3.26
N GLU A 46 -16.40 -11.21 -2.71
CA GLU A 46 -17.49 -11.12 -1.74
C GLU A 46 -17.01 -10.47 -0.43
N GLN A 47 -15.79 -10.77 0.02
CA GLN A 47 -15.19 -10.12 1.19
C GLN A 47 -14.98 -8.64 0.94
N LEU A 48 -14.52 -8.26 -0.26
CA LEU A 48 -14.39 -6.86 -0.65
C LEU A 48 -15.74 -6.14 -0.60
N GLU A 49 -16.78 -6.73 -1.18
CA GLU A 49 -18.11 -6.12 -1.22
C GLU A 49 -18.69 -5.88 0.18
N VAL A 50 -18.54 -6.84 1.10
CA VAL A 50 -18.97 -6.70 2.50
C VAL A 50 -18.26 -5.54 3.18
N GLU A 51 -16.95 -5.41 2.99
CA GLU A 51 -16.13 -4.36 3.62
C GLU A 51 -16.39 -2.98 3.02
N LEU A 52 -16.77 -2.91 1.74
CA LEU A 52 -17.23 -1.68 1.10
C LEU A 52 -18.59 -1.26 1.67
N ARG A 53 -19.54 -2.18 1.79
CA ARG A 53 -20.88 -1.91 2.36
C ARG A 53 -20.79 -1.38 3.80
N LYS A 54 -19.91 -1.94 4.65
CA LYS A 54 -19.68 -1.45 6.03
C LYS A 54 -19.22 0.01 6.08
N ARG A 55 -18.43 0.47 5.09
CA ARG A 55 -17.88 1.83 5.05
C ARG A 55 -18.82 2.85 4.41
N LEU A 56 -19.70 2.40 3.53
CA LEU A 56 -20.68 3.23 2.81
C LEU A 56 -22.00 3.37 3.58
N ALA A 57 -22.29 2.45 4.51
CA ALA A 57 -23.43 2.56 5.40
C ALA A 57 -23.21 3.73 6.38
N ILE A 58 -23.98 4.81 6.19
CA ILE A 58 -24.25 5.86 7.17
C ILE A 58 -25.26 5.33 8.19
#